data_AF-A0A7C8L650-F1
#
_entry.id   AF-A0A7C8L650-F1
#
_cell.length_a   1.000
_cell.length_b   1.000
_cell.length_c   1.000
_cell.angle_alpha   90.00
_cell.angle_beta   90.00
_cell.angle_gamma   90.00
#
_symmetry.space_group_name_H-M   'P 1'
#
loop_
_entity.id
_entity.type
_entity.pdbx_description
1 polymer ?
#
loop_
_entity_poly.entity_id
_entity_poly.type
_entity_poly.pdbx_seq_one_letter_code
_entity_poly.pdbx_strand_id
1 'polypeptide(L)'
;MKKKMKAVGYVSVIKKYAKSKEHQKVMQGFQLLCDKKGWELVEIYEDKKESSKDPTPEMARMFREVSMNKDSDIEITIHYAFGGYMVNQKKQDTVSNL
;
A
#
# COMPACT_ATOMS: atom_id res chain seq x y z
N MET A 1 -8.94 -23.00 7.26
CA MET A 1 -7.80 -22.15 6.86
C MET A 1 -7.94 -20.81 7.55
N LYS A 2 -6.87 -20.24 8.15
CA LYS A 2 -6.94 -18.88 8.73
C LYS A 2 -7.09 -17.87 7.59
N LYS A 3 -7.99 -16.89 7.71
CA LYS A 3 -8.18 -15.81 6.74
C LYS A 3 -6.87 -15.01 6.64
N LYS A 4 -6.37 -14.78 5.42
CA LYS A 4 -5.21 -13.92 5.20
C LYS A 4 -5.59 -12.46 5.45
N MET A 5 -4.67 -11.69 6.02
CA MET A 5 -4.87 -10.25 6.15
C MET A 5 -4.77 -9.60 4.78
N LYS A 6 -5.64 -8.62 4.51
CA LYS A 6 -5.65 -7.88 3.24
C LYS A 6 -4.76 -6.65 3.32
N ALA A 7 -3.94 -6.48 2.30
CA ALA A 7 -2.96 -5.41 2.18
C ALA A 7 -3.15 -4.61 0.88
N VAL A 8 -2.86 -3.31 0.94
CA VAL A 8 -2.70 -2.46 -0.24
C VAL A 8 -1.33 -1.80 -0.25
N GLY A 9 -0.80 -1.56 -1.44
CA GLY A 9 0.45 -0.82 -1.66
C GLY A 9 0.19 0.60 -2.16
N TYR A 10 1.10 1.52 -1.85
CA TYR A 10 1.14 2.84 -2.44
C TYR A 10 2.56 3.21 -2.86
N VAL A 11 2.70 3.76 -4.07
CA VAL A 11 3.95 4.35 -4.55
C VAL A 11 3.69 5.58 -5.41
N SER A 12 4.59 6.56 -5.31
CA SER A 12 4.64 7.69 -6.24
C SER A 12 5.94 7.64 -7.04
N VAL A 13 5.85 7.87 -8.34
CA VAL A 13 6.98 7.81 -9.26
C VAL A 13 6.93 8.99 -10.24
N ILE A 14 8.09 9.55 -10.57
CA ILE A 14 8.15 10.50 -11.68
C ILE A 14 7.94 9.71 -12.98
N LYS A 15 7.01 10.14 -13.83
CA LYS A 15 6.51 9.42 -15.01
C LYS A 15 7.62 8.91 -15.93
N LYS A 16 8.69 9.68 -16.13
CA LYS A 16 9.86 9.25 -16.91
C LYS A 16 10.56 8.00 -16.35
N TYR A 17 10.43 7.73 -15.05
CA TYR A 17 11.00 6.57 -14.35
C TYR A 17 9.99 5.45 -14.10
N ALA A 18 8.71 5.62 -14.41
CA ALA A 18 7.69 4.58 -14.21
C ALA A 18 7.95 3.30 -15.04
N LYS A 19 8.79 3.40 -16.09
CA LYS A 19 9.22 2.24 -16.90
C LYS A 19 10.61 1.73 -16.53
N SER A 20 11.25 2.27 -15.49
CA SER A 20 12.60 1.86 -15.10
C SER A 20 12.59 0.49 -14.44
N LYS A 21 13.75 -0.20 -14.49
CA LYS A 21 13.94 -1.49 -13.83
C LYS A 21 13.80 -1.36 -12.31
N GLU A 22 14.23 -0.24 -11.74
CA GLU A 22 14.09 0.06 -10.32
C GLU A 22 12.62 0.15 -9.92
N HIS A 23 11.79 0.85 -10.70
CA HIS A 23 10.36 0.92 -10.42
C HIS A 23 9.69 -0.46 -10.54
N GLN A 24 10.04 -1.25 -11.56
CA GLN A 24 9.53 -2.63 -11.67
C GLN A 24 9.91 -3.50 -10.47
N LYS A 25 11.14 -3.38 -9.95
CA LYS A 25 11.57 -4.06 -8.73
C LYS A 25 10.76 -3.62 -7.52
N VAL A 26 10.43 -2.32 -7.42
CA VAL A 26 9.56 -1.80 -6.36
C VAL A 26 8.18 -2.45 -6.40
N MET A 27 7.57 -2.52 -7.59
CA MET A 27 6.26 -3.15 -7.79
C MET A 27 6.28 -4.64 -7.41
N GLN A 28 7.31 -5.38 -7.83
CA GLN A 28 7.50 -6.78 -7.45
C GLN A 28 7.72 -6.97 -5.95
N GLY A 29 8.45 -6.04 -5.31
CA GLY A 29 8.74 -6.14 -3.88
C GLY A 29 7.51 -5.97 -2.98
N PHE A 30 6.45 -5.29 -3.43
CA PHE A 30 5.16 -5.33 -2.71
C PHE A 30 4.60 -6.75 -2.62
N GLN A 31 4.55 -7.47 -3.75
CA GLN A 31 4.06 -8.84 -3.78
C GLN A 31 4.94 -9.76 -2.92
N LEU A 32 6.26 -9.70 -3.09
CA LEU A 32 7.21 -10.51 -2.31
C LEU A 32 7.08 -10.28 -0.80
N LEU A 33 6.86 -9.02 -0.38
CA LEU A 33 6.64 -8.68 1.02
C LEU A 33 5.35 -9.32 1.55
N CYS A 34 4.24 -9.20 0.82
CA CYS A 34 2.97 -9.82 1.20
C CYS A 34 3.07 -11.35 1.26
N ASP A 35 3.70 -11.99 0.28
CA ASP A 35 3.90 -13.44 0.24
C ASP A 35 4.70 -13.93 1.45
N LYS A 36 5.82 -13.26 1.77
CA LYS A 36 6.66 -13.57 2.93
C LYS A 36 5.91 -13.46 4.26
N LYS A 37 4.91 -12.59 4.33
CA LYS A 37 4.11 -12.34 5.53
C LYS A 37 2.79 -13.12 5.57
N GLY A 38 2.45 -13.81 4.50
CA GLY A 38 1.17 -14.51 4.38
C GLY A 38 -0.04 -13.57 4.22
N TRP A 39 0.18 -12.36 3.71
CA TRP A 39 -0.88 -11.39 3.41
C TRP A 39 -1.40 -11.58 1.99
N GLU A 40 -2.57 -11.02 1.71
CA GLU A 40 -3.16 -10.91 0.38
C GLU A 40 -2.96 -9.47 -0.11
N LEU A 41 -2.15 -9.28 -1.15
CA LEU A 41 -2.01 -7.98 -1.80
C LEU A 41 -3.22 -7.77 -2.73
N VAL A 42 -4.06 -6.80 -2.40
CA VAL A 42 -5.32 -6.53 -3.12
C VAL A 42 -5.08 -5.56 -4.28
N GLU A 43 -4.35 -4.48 -4.03
CA GLU A 43 -4.13 -3.41 -5.01
C GLU A 43 -2.82 -2.67 -4.70
N ILE A 44 -2.20 -2.10 -5.74
CA ILE A 44 -1.14 -1.11 -5.60
C ILE A 44 -1.62 0.20 -6.25
N TYR A 45 -1.78 1.24 -5.44
CA TYR A 45 -2.11 2.59 -5.85
C TYR A 45 -0.83 3.29 -6.34
N GLU A 46 -0.85 3.81 -7.56
CA GLU A 46 0.36 4.34 -8.21
C GLU A 46 0.13 5.76 -8.77
N ASP A 47 0.80 6.76 -8.19
CA ASP A 47 0.84 8.11 -8.75
C ASP A 47 2.02 8.28 -9.71
N LYS A 48 1.73 8.50 -11.01
CA LYS A 48 2.71 8.85 -12.05
C LYS A 48 2.74 10.35 -12.28
N LYS A 49 3.74 11.01 -11.69
CA LYS A 49 3.82 12.48 -11.63
C LYS A 49 4.81 13.04 -12.64
N GLU A 50 4.58 14.22 -13.19
CA GLU A 50 5.59 14.92 -13.98
C GLU A 50 6.66 15.54 -13.07
N SER A 51 6.28 15.98 -11.87
CA SER A 51 7.17 16.55 -10.85
C SER A 51 6.90 16.02 -9.44
N SER A 52 7.83 16.25 -8.50
CA SER A 52 7.64 15.85 -7.10
C SER A 52 6.51 16.63 -6.39
N LYS A 53 6.15 17.82 -6.90
CA LYS A 53 5.14 18.71 -6.33
C LYS A 53 3.73 18.44 -6.85
N ASP A 54 3.59 17.60 -7.88
CA ASP A 54 2.29 17.32 -8.46
C ASP A 54 1.38 16.62 -7.45
N PRO A 55 0.05 16.81 -7.56
CA PRO A 55 -0.91 16.15 -6.69
C PRO A 55 -0.81 14.62 -6.78
N THR A 56 -1.23 13.96 -5.71
CA THR A 56 -1.23 12.50 -5.54
C THR A 56 -2.67 11.97 -5.43
N PRO A 57 -3.44 11.98 -6.53
CA PRO A 57 -4.84 11.54 -6.51
C PRO A 57 -5.01 10.09 -6.07
N GLU A 58 -4.08 9.18 -6.42
CA GLU A 58 -4.18 7.77 -6.00
C GLU A 58 -3.91 7.60 -4.50
N MET A 59 -3.03 8.41 -3.92
CA MET A 59 -2.89 8.47 -2.46
C MET A 59 -4.19 8.92 -1.79
N ALA A 60 -4.82 9.97 -2.33
CA ALA A 60 -6.08 10.50 -1.79
C ALA A 60 -7.21 9.48 -1.94
N ARG A 61 -7.25 8.71 -3.04
CA ARG A 61 -8.19 7.61 -3.24
C ARG A 61 -7.98 6.49 -2.22
N MET A 62 -6.75 6.01 -2.06
CA MET A 62 -6.41 4.99 -1.06
C MET A 62 -6.82 5.43 0.34
N PHE A 63 -6.53 6.68 0.73
CA PHE A 63 -6.90 7.21 2.05
C PHE A 63 -8.42 7.20 2.27
N ARG A 64 -9.23 7.57 1.26
CA ARG A 64 -10.69 7.50 1.34
C ARG A 64 -11.21 6.07 1.46
N GLU A 65 -10.71 5.17 0.62
CA GLU A 65 -11.17 3.78 0.55
C GLU A 65 -10.73 2.92 1.75
N VAL A 66 -9.59 3.26 2.37
CA VAL A 66 -9.00 2.46 3.46
C VAL A 66 -9.13 3.12 4.82
N SER A 67 -8.76 4.39 4.96
CA SER A 67 -8.66 5.05 6.26
C SER A 67 -9.96 5.75 6.66
N MET A 68 -10.68 6.35 5.70
CA MET A 68 -11.95 7.02 5.98
C MET A 68 -13.15 6.06 5.93
N ASN A 69 -13.01 4.93 5.24
CA ASN A 69 -14.05 3.91 5.17
C ASN A 69 -13.97 2.97 6.39
N LYS A 70 -14.95 3.08 7.29
CA LYS A 70 -15.05 2.24 8.51
C LYS A 70 -15.29 0.76 8.18
N ASP A 71 -15.88 0.47 7.03
CA ASP A 71 -16.19 -0.88 6.57
C ASP A 71 -15.08 -1.49 5.70
N SER A 72 -13.96 -0.78 5.54
CA SER A 72 -12.81 -1.27 4.79
C SER A 72 -12.25 -2.54 5.43
N ASP A 73 -12.20 -3.62 4.67
CA ASP A 73 -11.61 -4.90 5.09
C ASP A 73 -10.09 -4.97 4.88
N ILE A 74 -9.48 -3.85 4.46
CA ILE A 74 -8.03 -3.68 4.36
C ILE A 74 -7.45 -3.41 5.76
N GLU A 75 -6.53 -4.28 6.17
CA GLU A 75 -5.89 -4.26 7.49
C GLU A 75 -4.46 -3.72 7.43
N ILE A 76 -3.80 -3.82 6.27
CA ILE A 76 -2.41 -3.43 6.06
C ILE A 76 -2.31 -2.39 4.93
N THR A 77 -1.58 -1.29 5.18
CA THR A 77 -1.14 -0.38 4.12
C THR A 77 0.38 -0.37 4.03
N ILE A 78 0.91 -0.44 2.81
CA ILE A 78 2.35 -0.50 2.54
C ILE A 78 2.69 0.70 1.66
N HIS A 79 3.63 1.54 2.09
CA HIS A 79 4.10 2.68 1.29
C HIS A 79 5.56 2.44 0.88
N TYR A 80 5.89 2.64 -0.40
CA TYR A 80 7.29 2.73 -0.80
C TYR A 80 7.75 4.19 -0.81
N ALA A 81 8.65 4.54 0.11
CA ALA A 81 9.23 5.87 0.21
C ALA A 81 10.66 5.78 0.77
N PHE A 82 11.49 6.78 0.46
CA PHE A 82 12.88 6.86 0.96
C PHE A 82 13.72 5.59 0.72
N GLY A 83 13.41 4.82 -0.33
CA GLY A 83 14.11 3.58 -0.66
C GLY A 83 13.66 2.34 0.13
N GLY A 84 12.56 2.42 0.89
CA GLY A 84 12.07 1.30 1.71
C GLY A 84 10.56 1.16 1.74
N TYR A 85 10.09 -0.01 2.23
CA TYR A 85 8.69 -0.31 2.45
C TYR A 85 8.29 0.01 3.89
N MET A 86 7.41 0.97 4.06
CA MET A 86 6.82 1.35 5.36
C MET A 86 5.47 0.67 5.50
N VAL A 87 5.29 -0.10 6.56
CA VAL A 87 4.06 -0.88 6.79
C VAL A 87 3.28 -0.29 7.95
N ASN A 88 2.01 0.02 7.72
CA ASN A 88 1.06 0.35 8.78
C ASN A 88 0.02 -0.77 8.87
N GLN A 89 -0.26 -1.20 10.10
CA GLN A 89 -1.27 -2.20 10.39
C GLN A 89 -2.34 -1.55 11.27
N LYS A 90 -3.60 -1.64 10.85
CA LYS A 90 -4.72 -1.26 11.72
C LYS A 90 -4.67 -2.18 12.94
N LYS A 91 -4.59 -1.61 14.15
CA LYS A 91 -4.77 -2.39 15.37
C LYS A 91 -6.20 -2.91 15.36
N GLN A 92 -6.40 -4.22 15.44
CA GLN A 92 -7.70 -4.73 15.86
C GLN A 92 -7.87 -4.29 17.31
N ASP A 93 -8.89 -3.47 17.58
CA ASP A 93 -9.29 -3.20 18.95
C ASP A 93 -9.65 -4.54 19.59
N THR A 94 -8.79 -5.03 20.49
CA THR A 94 -9.16 -6.08 21.42
C THR A 94 -10.31 -5.52 22.25
N VAL A 95 -11.54 -5.88 21.89
CA VAL A 95 -12.67 -5.78 22.80
C VAL A 95 -12.40 -6.82 23.89
N SER A 96 -11.65 -6.41 24.91
CA SER A 96 -11.58 -7.13 26.17
C SER A 96 -12.95 -6.99 26.81
N ASN A 97 -13.82 -7.97 26.57
CA ASN A 97 -14.99 -8.19 27.42
C ASN A 97 -14.45 -8.57 28.80
N LEU A 98 -14.36 -7.58 29.69
CA LEU A 98 -14.39 -7.77 31.13
C LEU A 98 -15.85 -7.70 31.60
#